data_AF-Q2TYU0-F1
#
_entry.id   AF-Q2TYU0-F1
#
_cell.length_a   1.000
_cell.length_b   1.000
_cell.length_c   1.000
_cell.angle_alpha   90.00
_cell.angle_beta   90.00
_cell.angle_gamma   90.00
#
_symmetry.space_group_name_H-M   'P 1'
#
loop_
_entity.id
_entity.type
_entity.pdbx_description
1 polymer ?
#
loop_
_entity_poly.entity_id
_entity_poly.type
_entity_poly.pdbx_seq_one_letter_code
_entity_poly.pdbx_strand_id
1 'polypeptide(L)'
;MVDRCNAQDKTIIEHVQIIDLENDAHLPKGRCIEGMLAGNDNWRSPEAHFKGELNKPTDMFSFAIVCIYAILGPVIFGPDDDFRKHEAQGVLPALICLQRQVSYFGDQEGLKGLMKHTDDDEVSCQVLQMLWEERHEEHIPYKLFSEWPDVFDPVFKDFILGLTSLDPHKRLTARQALDHPWLANF
;
A
#
# COMPACT_ATOMS: atom_id res chain seq x y z
N MET A 1 11.39 -0.36 17.47
CA MET A 1 11.87 -1.16 18.63
C MET A 1 10.68 -1.86 19.24
N VAL A 2 10.81 -3.11 19.67
CA VAL A 2 9.73 -3.90 20.26
C VAL A 2 10.21 -4.50 21.57
N ASP A 3 9.57 -4.10 22.66
CA ASP A 3 9.79 -4.71 23.97
C ASP A 3 8.79 -5.85 24.14
N ARG A 4 9.31 -7.03 24.51
CA ARG A 4 8.50 -8.23 24.68
C ARG A 4 8.96 -9.06 25.88
N CYS A 5 8.02 -9.70 26.53
CA CYS A 5 8.28 -10.73 27.53
C CYS A 5 7.62 -12.05 27.15
N ASN A 6 8.18 -13.16 27.63
CA ASN A 6 7.62 -14.49 27.43
C ASN A 6 6.98 -14.94 28.74
N ALA A 7 5.67 -15.17 28.75
CA ALA A 7 4.93 -15.68 29.90
C ALA A 7 4.05 -16.85 29.46
N GLN A 8 4.23 -18.02 30.08
CA GLN A 8 3.39 -19.21 29.87
C GLN A 8 3.16 -19.55 28.38
N ASP A 9 4.27 -19.68 27.63
CA ASP A 9 4.28 -19.95 26.17
C ASP A 9 3.60 -18.90 25.27
N LYS A 10 3.30 -17.71 25.82
CA LYS A 10 2.84 -16.56 25.04
C LYS A 10 3.91 -15.48 25.00
N THR A 11 4.13 -14.93 23.80
CA THR A 11 4.87 -13.68 23.64
C THR A 11 3.91 -12.53 23.91
N ILE A 12 4.21 -11.72 24.92
CA ILE A 12 3.48 -10.49 25.22
C ILE A 12 4.30 -9.33 24.68
N ILE A 13 3.67 -8.51 23.84
CA ILE A 13 4.27 -7.26 23.35
C ILE A 13 3.90 -6.15 24.34
N GLU A 14 4.91 -5.52 24.94
CA GLU A 14 4.72 -4.50 25.98
C GLU A 14 4.76 -3.10 25.37
N HIS A 15 5.74 -2.85 24.51
CA HIS A 15 5.91 -1.57 23.83
C HIS A 15 6.34 -1.75 22.39
N VAL A 16 5.80 -0.90 21.52
CA VAL A 16 6.20 -0.77 20.12
C VAL A 16 6.51 0.69 19.85
N GLN A 17 7.66 0.94 19.23
CA GLN A 17 8.09 2.27 18.82
C GLN A 17 8.49 2.26 17.34
N ILE A 18 8.00 3.26 16.60
CA ILE A 18 8.51 3.59 15.27
C ILE A 18 9.96 4.05 15.42
N ILE A 19 10.82 3.55 14.54
CA ILE A 19 12.25 3.86 14.49
C ILE A 19 12.60 4.26 13.06
N ASP A 20 13.88 4.56 12.84
CA ASP A 20 14.42 4.86 11.51
C ASP A 20 13.78 6.10 10.87
N LEU A 21 13.91 7.22 11.58
CA LEU A 21 13.34 8.50 11.22
C LEU A 21 14.24 9.31 10.26
N GLU A 22 15.23 8.70 9.63
CA GLU A 22 16.21 9.41 8.79
C GLU A 22 15.60 10.04 7.53
N ASN A 23 14.48 9.48 7.07
CA ASN A 23 13.70 9.98 5.93
C ASN A 23 12.40 10.67 6.39
N ASP A 24 12.26 10.99 7.68
CA ASP A 24 11.10 11.71 8.17
C ASP A 24 11.10 13.17 7.73
N ALA A 25 9.90 13.74 7.64
CA ALA A 25 9.74 15.14 7.29
C ALA A 25 8.52 15.70 7.99
N HIS A 26 8.70 16.84 8.66
CA HIS A 26 7.57 17.59 9.18
C HIS A 26 6.89 18.38 8.05
N LEU A 27 5.66 17.99 7.71
CA LEU A 27 4.85 18.66 6.70
C LEU A 27 3.82 19.61 7.36
N PRO A 28 3.92 20.93 7.13
CA PRO A 28 2.85 21.85 7.53
C PRO A 28 1.51 21.47 6.89
N LYS A 29 0.41 21.92 7.48
CA LYS A 29 -0.94 21.62 6.97
C LYS A 29 -1.08 22.04 5.50
N GLY A 30 -1.52 21.12 4.65
CA GLY A 30 -1.71 21.36 3.22
C GLY A 30 -0.41 21.37 2.40
N ARG A 31 0.70 20.88 2.95
CA ARG A 31 1.97 20.70 2.23
C ARG A 31 2.22 19.22 1.97
N CYS A 32 2.99 18.96 0.92
CA CYS A 32 3.44 17.66 0.46
C CYS A 32 4.94 17.72 0.12
N ILE A 33 5.54 16.54 -0.12
CA ILE A 33 6.86 16.38 -0.72
C ILE A 33 6.65 15.87 -2.13
N GLU A 34 7.27 16.49 -3.13
CA GLU A 34 7.14 16.08 -4.52
C GLU A 34 8.54 15.85 -5.12
N GLY A 35 8.65 14.97 -6.12
CA GLY A 35 9.90 14.68 -6.83
C GLY A 35 10.84 13.71 -6.10
N MET A 36 10.49 13.27 -4.89
CA MET A 36 11.25 12.30 -4.10
C MET A 36 10.74 10.87 -4.35
N LEU A 37 11.65 9.93 -4.58
CA LEU A 37 11.33 8.49 -4.57
C LEU A 37 11.52 7.95 -3.15
N ALA A 38 10.55 8.22 -2.28
CA ALA A 38 10.63 7.89 -0.85
C ALA A 38 10.14 6.46 -0.54
N GLY A 39 10.56 5.96 0.63
CA GLY A 39 10.14 4.66 1.16
C GLY A 39 10.82 3.46 0.51
N ASN A 40 10.60 2.28 1.09
CA ASN A 40 11.09 1.01 0.58
C ASN A 40 10.11 0.44 -0.47
N ASP A 41 10.64 -0.20 -1.51
CA ASP A 41 9.88 -0.71 -2.66
C ASP A 41 8.72 -1.64 -2.29
N ASN A 42 8.86 -2.40 -1.20
CA ASN A 42 7.87 -3.39 -0.76
C ASN A 42 6.67 -2.77 -0.05
N TRP A 43 6.78 -1.53 0.42
CA TRP A 43 5.76 -0.85 1.23
C TRP A 43 5.24 0.43 0.56
N ARG A 44 5.84 0.82 -0.57
CA ARG A 44 5.57 2.07 -1.26
C ARG A 44 4.11 2.19 -1.72
N SER A 45 3.57 3.40 -1.67
CA SER A 45 2.24 3.71 -2.20
C SER A 45 2.25 3.97 -3.72
N PRO A 46 1.09 3.89 -4.40
CA PRO A 46 0.99 4.11 -5.84
C PRO A 46 1.54 5.47 -6.30
N GLU A 47 1.16 6.57 -5.65
CA GLU A 47 1.61 7.93 -6.01
C GLU A 47 3.12 8.12 -5.85
N ALA A 48 3.75 7.37 -4.95
CA ALA A 48 5.18 7.45 -4.72
C ALA A 48 6.01 6.78 -5.83
N HIS A 49 5.45 5.84 -6.59
CA HIS A 49 6.12 5.29 -7.78
C HIS A 49 6.34 6.36 -8.85
N PHE A 50 5.50 7.39 -8.88
CA PHE A 50 5.57 8.51 -9.83
C PHE A 50 6.31 9.73 -9.29
N LYS A 51 6.86 9.64 -8.07
CA LYS A 51 7.41 10.80 -7.34
C LYS A 51 6.40 11.95 -7.22
N GLY A 52 5.11 11.62 -7.16
CA GLY A 52 4.04 12.59 -7.00
C GLY A 52 4.01 13.21 -5.60
N GLU A 53 2.93 13.90 -5.27
CA GLU A 53 2.79 14.55 -3.97
C GLU A 53 2.65 13.52 -2.83
N LEU A 54 3.65 13.47 -1.94
CA LEU A 54 3.67 12.60 -0.77
C LEU A 54 3.23 13.35 0.49
N ASN A 55 2.36 12.71 1.26
CA ASN A 55 1.85 13.21 2.53
C ASN A 55 1.39 12.04 3.44
N LYS A 56 0.73 12.34 4.55
CA LYS A 56 0.30 11.33 5.54
C LYS A 56 -0.44 10.11 4.93
N PRO A 57 -1.37 10.27 3.95
CA PRO A 57 -1.91 9.15 3.18
C PRO A 57 -0.91 8.14 2.60
N THR A 58 0.32 8.54 2.26
CA THR A 58 1.38 7.65 1.81
C THR A 58 1.82 6.69 2.92
N ASP A 59 1.95 7.18 4.15
CA ASP A 59 2.25 6.35 5.33
C ASP A 59 1.09 5.41 5.67
N MET A 60 -0.16 5.86 5.49
CA MET A 60 -1.34 5.04 5.75
C MET A 60 -1.43 3.85 4.80
N PHE A 61 -1.10 4.04 3.52
CA PHE A 61 -0.99 2.94 2.56
C PHE A 61 0.09 1.94 3.00
N SER A 62 1.29 2.45 3.31
CA SER A 62 2.42 1.63 3.76
C SER A 62 2.07 0.81 5.02
N PHE A 63 1.36 1.43 5.96
CA PHE A 63 0.86 0.78 7.17
C PHE A 63 -0.08 -0.39 6.86
N ALA A 64 -0.98 -0.24 5.88
CA ALA A 64 -1.86 -1.33 5.46
C ALA A 64 -1.08 -2.53 4.93
N ILE A 65 -0.03 -2.30 4.13
CA ILE A 65 0.83 -3.37 3.60
C ILE A 65 1.57 -4.09 4.74
N VAL A 66 2.01 -3.35 5.76
CA VAL A 66 2.58 -3.94 6.98
C VAL A 66 1.54 -4.77 7.76
N CYS A 67 0.28 -4.32 7.85
CA CYS A 67 -0.79 -5.10 8.46
C CYS A 67 -1.05 -6.40 7.70
N ILE A 68 -1.10 -6.37 6.36
CA ILE A 68 -1.23 -7.57 5.54
C ILE A 68 -0.07 -8.54 5.82
N TYR A 69 1.17 -8.05 5.83
CA TYR A 69 2.35 -8.86 6.16
C TYR A 69 2.24 -9.47 7.56
N ALA A 70 1.84 -8.70 8.57
CA ALA A 70 1.74 -9.17 9.95
C ALA A 70 0.68 -10.28 10.12
N ILE A 71 -0.40 -10.24 9.35
CA ILE A 71 -1.51 -11.20 9.45
C ILE A 71 -1.28 -12.42 8.55
N LEU A 72 -0.82 -12.22 7.31
CA LEU A 72 -0.71 -13.30 6.32
C LEU A 72 0.70 -13.89 6.24
N GLY A 73 1.74 -13.07 6.47
CA GLY A 73 3.16 -13.47 6.37
C GLY A 73 3.89 -13.06 5.08
N PRO A 74 3.27 -13.08 3.88
CA PRO A 74 3.93 -12.62 2.66
C PRO A 74 4.13 -11.10 2.57
N VAL A 75 5.25 -10.70 1.96
CA VAL A 75 5.46 -9.34 1.47
C VAL A 75 4.86 -9.23 0.07
N ILE A 76 3.62 -8.77 -0.04
CA ILE A 76 2.79 -8.93 -1.26
C ILE A 76 3.30 -8.18 -2.50
N PHE A 77 4.18 -7.19 -2.32
CA PHE A 77 4.88 -6.50 -3.43
C PHE A 77 6.34 -6.91 -3.57
N GLY A 78 6.80 -7.82 -2.71
CA GLY A 78 8.17 -8.30 -2.74
C GLY A 78 8.44 -9.33 -3.85
N PRO A 79 9.72 -9.63 -4.10
CA PRO A 79 10.10 -10.55 -5.17
C PRO A 79 9.66 -11.99 -4.89
N ASP A 80 8.74 -12.49 -5.71
CA ASP A 80 8.39 -13.90 -5.87
C ASP A 80 8.77 -14.39 -7.28
N ASP A 81 8.35 -15.60 -7.64
CA ASP A 81 8.68 -16.18 -8.95
C ASP A 81 8.04 -15.41 -10.11
N ASP A 82 6.84 -14.86 -9.93
CA ASP A 82 6.15 -14.05 -10.93
C ASP A 82 6.84 -12.70 -11.14
N PHE A 83 7.23 -12.05 -10.03
CA PHE A 83 8.01 -10.82 -10.07
C PHE A 83 9.33 -11.01 -10.82
N ARG A 84 10.11 -12.03 -10.45
CA ARG A 84 11.41 -12.32 -11.06
C ARG A 84 11.29 -12.66 -12.54
N LYS A 85 10.21 -13.34 -12.93
CA LYS A 85 9.92 -13.63 -14.33
C LYS A 85 9.75 -12.35 -15.14
N HIS A 86 8.93 -11.41 -14.67
CA HIS A 86 8.70 -10.14 -15.37
C HIS A 86 9.95 -9.24 -15.35
N GLU A 87 10.68 -9.21 -14.23
CA GLU A 87 11.94 -8.49 -14.13
C GLU A 87 12.99 -9.03 -15.11
N ALA A 88 13.12 -10.36 -15.24
CA ALA A 88 14.02 -10.99 -16.22
C ALA A 88 13.63 -10.72 -17.68
N GLN A 89 12.37 -10.34 -17.93
CA GLN A 89 11.88 -9.90 -19.25
C GLN A 89 12.11 -8.40 -19.49
N GLY A 90 12.69 -7.68 -18.54
CA GLY A 90 13.01 -6.26 -18.64
C GLY A 90 11.92 -5.32 -18.12
N VAL A 91 10.87 -5.84 -17.48
CA VAL A 91 9.86 -5.01 -16.83
C VAL A 91 10.47 -4.37 -15.57
N LEU A 92 10.27 -3.06 -15.41
CA LEU A 92 10.78 -2.35 -14.24
C LEU A 92 10.09 -2.84 -12.96
N PRO A 93 10.83 -3.11 -11.87
CA PRO A 93 10.28 -3.46 -10.55
C PRO A 93 9.10 -2.60 -10.10
N ALA A 94 9.21 -1.27 -10.30
CA ALA A 94 8.15 -0.33 -9.95
C ALA A 94 6.84 -0.58 -10.70
N LEU A 95 6.90 -0.98 -11.98
CA LEU A 95 5.70 -1.28 -12.77
C LEU A 95 5.06 -2.60 -12.35
N ILE A 96 5.86 -3.60 -11.94
CA ILE A 96 5.34 -4.86 -11.41
C ILE A 96 4.59 -4.60 -10.09
N CYS A 97 5.20 -3.85 -9.17
CA CYS A 97 4.55 -3.44 -7.92
C CYS A 97 3.28 -2.64 -8.19
N LEU A 98 3.32 -1.69 -9.13
CA LEU A 98 2.18 -0.86 -9.46
C LEU A 98 1.05 -1.68 -10.11
N GLN A 99 1.34 -2.64 -10.98
CA GLN A 99 0.34 -3.57 -11.51
C GLN A 99 -0.35 -4.33 -10.38
N ARG A 100 0.41 -4.81 -9.38
CA ARG A 100 -0.15 -5.47 -8.20
C ARG A 100 -1.05 -4.52 -7.41
N GLN A 101 -0.59 -3.31 -7.10
CA GLN A 101 -1.37 -2.30 -6.37
C GLN A 101 -2.70 -1.99 -7.07
N VAL A 102 -2.67 -1.74 -8.38
CA VAL A 102 -3.84 -1.46 -9.21
C VAL A 102 -4.79 -2.67 -9.26
N SER A 103 -4.25 -3.89 -9.35
CA SER A 103 -5.06 -5.12 -9.43
C SER A 103 -5.66 -5.53 -8.09
N TYR A 104 -4.95 -5.33 -6.97
CA TYR A 104 -5.40 -5.73 -5.64
C TYR A 104 -6.39 -4.72 -5.05
N PHE A 105 -6.15 -3.43 -5.23
CA PHE A 105 -6.85 -2.38 -4.48
C PHE A 105 -7.60 -1.37 -5.36
N GLY A 106 -7.51 -1.50 -6.68
CA GLY A 106 -8.09 -0.53 -7.60
C GLY A 106 -9.59 -0.66 -7.76
N ASP A 107 -10.26 0.49 -7.69
CA ASP A 107 -11.59 0.73 -8.20
C ASP A 107 -11.58 1.93 -9.17
N GLN A 108 -12.65 2.11 -9.94
CA GLN A 108 -12.72 3.17 -10.97
C GLN A 108 -12.60 4.58 -10.37
N GLU A 109 -13.08 4.80 -9.14
CA GLU A 109 -13.00 6.11 -8.51
C GLU A 109 -11.62 6.37 -7.93
N GLY A 110 -11.01 5.35 -7.31
CA GLY A 110 -9.65 5.36 -6.81
C GLY A 110 -8.64 5.65 -7.92
N LEU A 111 -8.79 5.00 -9.07
CA LEU A 111 -7.94 5.27 -10.24
C LEU A 111 -8.05 6.73 -10.68
N LYS A 112 -9.27 7.27 -10.82
CA LYS A 112 -9.48 8.67 -11.19
C LYS A 112 -8.86 9.63 -10.18
N GLY A 113 -8.98 9.33 -8.89
CA GLY A 113 -8.36 10.12 -7.83
C GLY A 113 -6.84 10.09 -7.92
N LEU A 114 -6.24 8.92 -8.16
CA LEU A 114 -4.79 8.78 -8.37
C LEU A 114 -4.31 9.53 -9.62
N MET A 115 -5.00 9.40 -10.75
CA MET A 115 -4.65 10.12 -11.98
C MET A 115 -4.70 11.63 -11.78
N LYS A 116 -5.72 12.13 -11.06
CA LYS A 116 -5.81 13.55 -10.71
C LYS A 116 -4.66 14.00 -9.79
N HIS A 117 -4.20 13.10 -8.92
CA HIS A 117 -3.06 13.32 -8.04
C HIS A 117 -1.71 13.32 -8.80
N THR A 118 -1.69 12.80 -10.03
CA THR A 118 -0.53 12.77 -10.94
C THR A 118 -0.73 13.59 -12.21
N ASP A 119 -1.72 14.50 -12.27
CA ASP A 119 -2.22 15.10 -13.51
C ASP A 119 -1.20 16.00 -14.23
N ASP A 120 -0.17 16.45 -13.52
CA ASP A 120 0.95 17.20 -14.10
C ASP A 120 1.90 16.33 -14.96
N ASP A 121 1.68 15.01 -15.01
CA ASP A 121 2.44 14.05 -15.83
C ASP A 121 1.53 13.13 -16.67
N GLU A 122 1.33 13.50 -17.94
CA GLU A 122 0.55 12.73 -18.91
C GLU A 122 1.05 11.28 -19.06
N VAL A 123 2.36 11.03 -18.91
CA VAL A 123 2.94 9.69 -19.05
C VAL A 123 2.51 8.82 -17.88
N SER A 124 2.52 9.35 -16.66
CA SER A 124 2.03 8.66 -15.47
C SER A 124 0.55 8.27 -15.61
N CYS A 125 -0.28 9.19 -16.10
CA CYS A 125 -1.69 8.92 -16.38
C CYS A 125 -1.89 7.81 -17.44
N GLN A 126 -1.10 7.82 -18.52
CA GLN A 126 -1.15 6.78 -19.55
C GLN A 126 -0.74 5.40 -19.01
N VAL A 127 0.32 5.35 -18.20
CA VAL A 127 0.76 4.12 -17.53
C VAL A 127 -0.33 3.59 -16.61
N LEU A 128 -0.94 4.44 -15.77
CA LEU A 128 -2.04 4.04 -14.89
C LEU A 128 -3.24 3.48 -15.66
N GLN A 129 -3.60 4.10 -16.77
CA GLN A 129 -4.70 3.64 -17.62
C GLN A 129 -4.39 2.27 -18.24
N MET A 130 -3.17 2.08 -18.74
CA MET A 130 -2.72 0.81 -19.32
C MET A 130 -2.77 -0.32 -18.27
N LEU A 131 -2.17 -0.12 -17.09
CA LEU A 131 -2.17 -1.12 -16.02
C LEU A 131 -3.59 -1.43 -15.52
N TRP A 132 -4.48 -0.44 -15.51
CA TRP A 132 -5.88 -0.63 -15.17
C TRP A 132 -6.59 -1.49 -16.21
N GLU A 133 -6.47 -1.18 -17.50
CA GLU A 133 -7.16 -1.92 -18.57
C GLU A 133 -6.68 -3.38 -18.65
N GLU A 134 -5.37 -3.60 -18.51
CA GLU A 134 -4.75 -4.93 -18.63
C GLU A 134 -4.96 -5.84 -17.41
N ARG A 135 -5.45 -5.31 -16.27
CA ARG A 135 -5.51 -6.09 -15.01
C ARG A 135 -6.39 -7.35 -15.05
N HIS A 136 -7.24 -7.48 -16.08
CA HIS A 136 -8.14 -8.63 -16.29
C HIS A 136 -7.63 -9.59 -17.38
N GLU A 137 -6.48 -9.31 -17.97
CA GLU A 137 -5.86 -10.19 -18.96
C GLU A 137 -5.49 -11.55 -18.34
N GLU A 138 -5.58 -12.62 -19.13
CA GLU A 138 -5.39 -14.00 -18.64
C GLU A 138 -4.01 -14.24 -17.99
N HIS A 139 -3.00 -13.51 -18.46
CA HIS A 139 -1.63 -13.60 -17.97
C HIS A 139 -1.37 -12.79 -16.69
N ILE A 140 -2.34 -11.99 -16.23
CA ILE A 140 -2.27 -11.22 -14.98
C ILE A 140 -3.05 -11.99 -13.91
N PRO A 141 -2.38 -12.71 -12.99
CA PRO A 141 -3.05 -13.64 -12.07
C PRO A 141 -3.68 -12.94 -10.85
N TYR A 142 -3.56 -11.62 -10.77
CA TYR A 142 -3.91 -10.84 -9.59
C TYR A 142 -5.43 -10.71 -9.43
N LYS A 143 -5.90 -10.82 -8.18
CA LYS A 143 -7.31 -10.67 -7.82
C LYS A 143 -7.48 -9.53 -6.84
N LEU A 144 -8.66 -8.92 -6.86
CA LEU A 144 -9.01 -7.89 -5.88
C LEU A 144 -8.84 -8.44 -4.47
N PHE A 145 -8.31 -7.62 -3.57
CA PHE A 145 -8.06 -8.02 -2.19
C PHE A 145 -9.32 -8.50 -1.46
N SER A 146 -10.48 -7.94 -1.82
CA SER A 146 -11.79 -8.37 -1.32
C SER A 146 -12.11 -9.84 -1.66
N GLU A 147 -11.57 -10.35 -2.76
CA GLU A 147 -11.78 -11.69 -3.29
C GLU A 147 -10.75 -12.71 -2.79
N TRP A 148 -9.73 -12.28 -2.01
CA TRP A 148 -8.70 -13.18 -1.53
C TRP A 148 -9.29 -14.23 -0.57
N PRO A 149 -9.05 -15.53 -0.82
CA PRO A 149 -9.64 -16.61 -0.05
C PRO A 149 -9.03 -16.73 1.35
N ASP A 150 -7.75 -16.39 1.51
CA ASP A 150 -7.00 -16.55 2.77
C ASP A 150 -7.30 -15.44 3.79
N VAL A 151 -8.09 -14.44 3.39
CA VAL A 151 -8.49 -13.31 4.24
C VAL A 151 -9.95 -13.51 4.65
N PHE A 152 -10.18 -14.17 5.77
CA PHE A 152 -11.53 -14.55 6.21
C PHE A 152 -12.25 -13.48 7.04
N ASP A 153 -11.52 -12.59 7.72
CA ASP A 153 -12.10 -11.55 8.56
C ASP A 153 -12.61 -10.38 7.69
N PRO A 154 -13.94 -10.17 7.56
CA PRO A 154 -14.49 -9.10 6.75
C PRO A 154 -14.18 -7.71 7.34
N VAL A 155 -13.99 -7.60 8.65
CA VAL A 155 -13.66 -6.33 9.32
C VAL A 155 -12.21 -5.95 9.04
N PHE A 156 -11.31 -6.93 9.00
CA PHE A 156 -9.94 -6.71 8.51
C PHE A 156 -9.91 -6.33 7.03
N LYS A 157 -10.72 -6.99 6.19
CA LYS A 157 -10.84 -6.62 4.77
C LYS A 157 -11.24 -5.17 4.58
N ASP A 158 -12.31 -4.76 5.27
CA ASP A 158 -12.81 -3.38 5.23
C ASP A 158 -11.74 -2.38 5.70
N PHE A 159 -11.02 -2.70 6.78
CA PHE A 159 -9.93 -1.88 7.28
C PHE A 159 -8.82 -1.65 6.26
N ILE A 160 -8.34 -2.74 5.64
CA ILE A 160 -7.28 -2.67 4.64
C ILE A 160 -7.74 -1.86 3.43
N LEU A 161 -8.94 -2.15 2.90
CA LEU A 161 -9.48 -1.43 1.74
C LEU A 161 -9.65 0.07 2.03
N GLY A 162 -10.04 0.44 3.25
CA GLY A 162 -10.09 1.83 3.69
C GLY A 162 -8.72 2.52 3.72
N LEU A 163 -7.63 1.79 3.93
CA LEU A 163 -6.26 2.32 3.95
C LEU A 163 -5.57 2.28 2.58
N THR A 164 -5.98 1.37 1.69
CA THR A 164 -5.30 1.09 0.42
C THR A 164 -5.99 1.67 -0.81
N SER A 165 -6.97 2.59 -0.65
CA SER A 165 -7.57 3.27 -1.80
C SER A 165 -6.49 3.88 -2.70
N LEU A 166 -6.62 3.70 -4.01
CA LEU A 166 -5.70 4.30 -4.97
C LEU A 166 -5.73 5.84 -4.90
N ASP A 167 -6.89 6.43 -4.58
CA ASP A 167 -7.01 7.87 -4.30
C ASP A 167 -6.46 8.17 -2.89
N PRO A 168 -5.33 8.89 -2.77
CA PRO A 168 -4.74 9.20 -1.46
C PRO A 168 -5.71 9.95 -0.53
N HIS A 169 -6.63 10.75 -1.07
CA HIS A 169 -7.59 11.51 -0.27
C HIS A 169 -8.73 10.68 0.31
N LYS A 170 -8.96 9.47 -0.21
CA LYS A 170 -9.98 8.54 0.29
C LYS A 170 -9.46 7.59 1.36
N ARG A 171 -8.14 7.56 1.59
CA ARG A 171 -7.54 6.69 2.61
C ARG A 171 -7.94 7.14 4.02
N LEU A 172 -8.19 6.18 4.90
CA LEU A 172 -8.38 6.47 6.33
C LEU A 172 -7.15 7.19 6.88
N THR A 173 -7.38 8.25 7.64
CA THR A 173 -6.34 8.87 8.46
C THR A 173 -5.97 7.97 9.63
N ALA A 174 -4.79 8.17 10.24
CA ALA A 174 -4.40 7.45 11.45
C ALA A 174 -5.44 7.54 12.57
N ARG A 175 -6.11 8.70 12.73
CA ARG A 175 -7.17 8.85 13.73
C ARG A 175 -8.39 7.98 13.40
N GLN A 176 -8.85 8.01 12.16
CA GLN A 176 -9.98 7.17 11.74
C GLN A 176 -9.63 5.68 11.81
N ALA A 177 -8.40 5.32 11.49
CA ALA A 177 -7.92 3.94 11.63
C ALA A 177 -7.98 3.46 13.08
N LEU A 178 -7.56 4.29 14.05
CA LEU A 178 -7.67 3.96 15.49
C LEU A 178 -9.12 3.78 15.95
N ASP A 179 -10.06 4.50 15.33
CA ASP A 179 -11.49 4.39 15.64
C ASP A 179 -12.18 3.26 14.83
N HIS A 180 -11.45 2.57 13.94
CA HIS A 180 -12.00 1.51 13.10
C HIS A 180 -12.26 0.23 13.92
N PRO A 181 -13.38 -0.49 13.70
CA PRO A 181 -13.73 -1.69 14.48
C PRO A 181 -12.66 -2.78 14.52
N TRP A 182 -11.82 -2.87 13.49
CA TRP A 182 -10.69 -3.81 13.50
C TRP A 182 -9.68 -3.48 14.61
N LEU A 183 -9.26 -2.21 14.75
CA LEU A 183 -8.28 -1.81 15.77
C LEU A 183 -8.91 -1.55 17.14
N ALA A 184 -10.14 -1.03 17.18
CA ALA A 184 -10.80 -0.64 18.42
C ALA A 184 -11.23 -1.81 19.31
N ASN A 185 -11.21 -3.04 18.79
CA ASN A 185 -11.63 -4.26 19.50
C ASN A 185 -10.47 -5.09 20.05
N PHE A 186 -9.26 -4.53 20.13
CA PHE A 186 -8.09 -5.15 20.76
C PHE A 186 -7.87 -4.68 22.21
#